data_AF-A0A564YYP3-F1
#
_entry.id   AF-A0A564YYP3-F1
#
_cell.length_a   1.000
_cell.length_b   1.000
_cell.length_c   1.000
_cell.angle_alpha   90.00
_cell.angle_beta   90.00
_cell.angle_gamma   90.00
#
_symmetry.space_group_name_H-M   'P 1'
#
loop_
_entity.id
_entity.type
_entity.pdbx_description
1 polymer ?
#
loop_
_entity_poly.entity_id
_entity_poly.type
_entity_poly.pdbx_seq_one_letter_code
_entity_poly.pdbx_strand_id
1 'polypeptide(L)'
;MKDSIPAALLLACLARKMQSQQQSQREVAELDKMAEFYEKSAVGILEECHVTDLQLTLTMLCAVRPLYGNLSQLLLAEESQSMNFIEHQACQTCIDNMWNRHLSSTFQPLSYLISLVAGVILPPFVPFLADYSYPESRRSEKQGRGHANSNKTLQNSVRYLIEN
;
A
#
# COMPACT_ATOMS: atom_id res chain seq x y z
N MET A 1 -14.57 -7.54 -6.44
CA MET A 1 -13.40 -8.36 -6.04
C MET A 1 -12.52 -7.51 -5.13
N LYS A 2 -12.58 -7.69 -3.79
CA LYS A 2 -12.06 -6.66 -2.86
C LYS A 2 -10.60 -6.85 -2.43
N ASP A 3 -10.00 -8.03 -2.66
CA ASP A 3 -8.64 -8.35 -2.21
C ASP A 3 -7.88 -9.31 -3.17
N SER A 4 -8.13 -9.24 -4.49
CA SER A 4 -7.54 -10.19 -5.45
C SER A 4 -6.02 -10.04 -5.62
N ILE A 5 -5.51 -8.81 -5.66
CA ILE A 5 -4.06 -8.55 -5.77
C ILE A 5 -3.29 -9.09 -4.56
N PRO A 6 -3.61 -8.72 -3.30
CA PRO A 6 -2.87 -9.24 -2.16
C PRO A 6 -3.04 -10.75 -1.99
N ALA A 7 -4.18 -11.33 -2.37
CA ALA A 7 -4.35 -12.78 -2.39
C ALA A 7 -3.39 -13.46 -3.38
N ALA A 8 -3.28 -12.94 -4.61
CA ALA A 8 -2.37 -13.47 -5.61
C ALA A 8 -0.89 -13.36 -5.17
N LEU A 9 -0.49 -12.20 -4.63
CA LEU A 9 0.87 -12.02 -4.10
C LEU A 9 1.17 -12.95 -2.92
N LEU A 10 0.21 -13.17 -2.02
CA LEU A 10 0.37 -14.13 -0.94
C LEU A 10 0.55 -15.55 -1.46
N LEU A 11 -0.21 -15.96 -2.49
CA LEU A 11 -0.06 -17.29 -3.10
C LEU A 11 1.31 -17.44 -3.79
N ALA A 12 1.80 -16.40 -4.45
CA ALA A 12 3.16 -16.38 -5.00
C ALA A 12 4.21 -16.52 -3.88
N CYS A 13 4.06 -15.77 -2.79
CA CYS A 13 4.93 -15.87 -1.61
C CYS A 13 4.94 -17.30 -1.04
N LEU A 14 3.77 -17.90 -0.85
CA LEU A 14 3.64 -19.25 -0.32
C LEU A 14 4.29 -20.28 -1.25
N ALA A 15 4.06 -20.19 -2.56
CA ALA A 15 4.69 -21.09 -3.53
C ALA A 15 6.23 -21.02 -3.45
N ARG A 16 6.80 -19.79 -3.45
CA ARG A 16 8.25 -19.59 -3.29
C ARG A 16 8.79 -20.10 -1.96
N LYS A 17 8.06 -19.90 -0.86
CA LYS A 17 8.44 -20.45 0.46
C LYS A 17 8.43 -21.97 0.47
N MET A 18 7.43 -22.60 -0.15
CA MET A 18 7.34 -24.06 -0.26
C MET A 18 8.47 -24.66 -1.08
N GLN A 19 8.97 -23.98 -2.12
CA GLN A 19 10.10 -24.46 -2.93
C GLN A 19 11.32 -24.78 -2.07
N SER A 20 11.61 -23.95 -1.06
CA SER A 20 12.76 -24.13 -0.16
C SER A 20 12.69 -25.43 0.68
N GLN A 21 11.51 -26.03 0.80
CA GLN A 21 11.27 -27.24 1.56
C GLN A 21 11.24 -28.51 0.70
N GLN A 22 11.18 -28.37 -0.64
CA GLN A 22 11.10 -29.52 -1.54
C GLN A 22 12.48 -30.06 -1.91
N GLN A 23 12.60 -31.38 -2.00
CA GLN A 23 13.83 -32.06 -2.44
C GLN A 23 13.79 -32.43 -3.94
N SER A 24 12.59 -32.59 -4.50
CA SER A 24 12.40 -32.94 -5.91
C SER A 24 12.53 -31.72 -6.81
N GLN A 25 13.45 -31.76 -7.78
CA GLN A 25 13.59 -30.70 -8.78
C GLN A 25 12.31 -30.48 -9.59
N ARG A 26 11.53 -31.54 -9.82
CA ARG A 26 10.24 -31.44 -10.51
C ARG A 26 9.23 -30.61 -9.72
N GLU A 27 9.15 -30.84 -8.41
CA GLU A 27 8.19 -30.11 -7.54
C GLU A 27 8.59 -28.64 -7.39
N VAL A 28 9.90 -28.37 -7.27
CA VAL A 28 10.43 -26.99 -7.27
C VAL A 28 10.02 -26.25 -8.56
N ALA A 29 10.20 -26.87 -9.72
CA ALA A 29 9.84 -26.28 -11.02
C ALA A 29 8.33 -26.01 -11.16
N GLU A 30 7.47 -26.89 -10.64
CA GLU A 30 6.02 -26.68 -10.67
C GLU A 30 5.59 -25.56 -9.71
N LEU A 31 6.19 -25.47 -8.53
CA LEU A 31 5.96 -24.36 -7.59
C LEU A 31 6.44 -23.03 -8.17
N ASP A 32 7.50 -23.03 -8.97
CA ASP A 32 7.99 -21.82 -9.64
C ASP A 32 7.02 -21.30 -10.69
N LYS A 33 6.50 -22.20 -11.54
CA LYS A 33 5.41 -21.87 -12.46
C LYS A 33 4.18 -21.35 -11.73
N MET A 34 3.84 -21.94 -10.59
CA MET A 34 2.71 -21.49 -9.76
C MET A 34 2.95 -20.07 -9.22
N ALA A 35 4.15 -19.78 -8.72
CA ALA A 35 4.52 -18.44 -8.25
C ALA A 35 4.45 -17.40 -9.38
N GLU A 36 5.04 -17.71 -10.54
CA GLU A 36 4.97 -16.85 -11.72
C GLU A 36 3.54 -16.60 -12.20
N PHE A 37 2.70 -17.63 -12.18
CA PHE A 37 1.30 -17.53 -12.60
C PHE A 37 0.53 -16.53 -11.72
N TYR A 38 0.69 -16.61 -10.39
CA TYR A 38 0.03 -15.68 -9.49
C TYR A 38 0.61 -14.27 -9.56
N GLU A 39 1.92 -14.13 -9.75
CA GLU A 39 2.54 -12.83 -9.99
C GLU A 39 1.99 -12.17 -11.26
N LYS A 40 1.94 -12.91 -12.38
CA LYS A 40 1.33 -12.42 -13.64
C LYS A 40 -0.15 -12.07 -13.46
N SER A 41 -0.89 -12.84 -12.67
CA SER A 41 -2.28 -12.54 -12.34
C SER A 41 -2.42 -11.24 -11.54
N ALA A 42 -1.55 -11.02 -10.55
CA ALA A 42 -1.53 -9.79 -9.76
C ALA A 42 -1.20 -8.57 -10.64
N VAL A 43 -0.22 -8.69 -11.54
CA VAL A 43 0.14 -7.64 -12.52
C VAL A 43 -1.04 -7.33 -13.44
N GLY A 44 -1.70 -8.35 -13.99
CA GLY A 44 -2.85 -8.14 -14.88
C GLY A 44 -4.01 -7.42 -14.18
N ILE A 45 -4.31 -7.79 -12.92
CA ILE A 45 -5.33 -7.09 -12.13
C ILE A 45 -4.90 -5.65 -11.82
N LEU A 46 -3.61 -5.42 -11.54
CA LEU A 46 -3.07 -4.09 -11.27
C LEU A 46 -3.17 -3.19 -12.50
N GLU A 47 -2.85 -3.70 -13.70
CA GLU A 47 -2.98 -2.96 -14.96
C GLU A 47 -4.43 -2.50 -15.17
N GLU A 48 -5.40 -3.39 -15.01
CA GLU A 48 -6.83 -3.04 -15.13
C GLU A 48 -7.25 -1.98 -14.10
N CYS A 49 -6.78 -2.08 -12.86
CA CYS A 49 -7.04 -1.06 -11.84
C CYS A 49 -6.40 0.29 -12.22
N HIS A 50 -5.15 0.25 -12.69
CA HIS A 50 -4.36 1.42 -13.07
C HIS A 50 -5.02 2.20 -14.21
N VAL A 51 -5.50 1.51 -15.23
CA VAL A 51 -6.24 2.11 -16.36
C VAL A 51 -7.61 2.66 -15.92
N THR A 52 -8.27 2.00 -14.95
CA THR A 52 -9.60 2.41 -14.48
C THR A 52 -9.55 3.67 -13.61
N ASP A 53 -8.71 3.68 -12.59
CA ASP A 53 -8.54 4.83 -11.68
C ASP A 53 -7.17 4.75 -11.01
N LEU A 54 -6.24 5.58 -11.49
CA LEU A 54 -4.90 5.68 -10.94
C LEU A 54 -4.90 6.06 -9.46
N GLN A 55 -5.68 7.06 -9.03
CA GLN A 55 -5.61 7.57 -7.65
C GLN A 55 -6.14 6.56 -6.63
N LEU A 56 -7.22 5.86 -6.98
CA LEU A 56 -7.72 4.77 -6.17
C LEU A 56 -6.72 3.60 -6.13
N THR A 57 -6.10 3.28 -7.26
CA THR A 57 -5.08 2.22 -7.36
C THR A 57 -3.88 2.51 -6.47
N LEU A 58 -3.36 3.74 -6.51
CA LEU A 58 -2.26 4.17 -5.64
C LEU A 58 -2.66 4.04 -4.16
N THR A 59 -3.84 4.52 -3.78
CA THR A 59 -4.34 4.37 -2.41
C THR A 59 -4.44 2.91 -2.00
N MET A 60 -4.89 2.04 -2.91
CA MET A 60 -5.04 0.61 -2.69
C MET A 60 -3.69 -0.11 -2.53
N LEU A 61 -2.68 0.24 -3.35
CA LEU A 61 -1.31 -0.30 -3.28
C LEU A 61 -0.65 -0.01 -1.94
N CYS A 62 -0.74 1.24 -1.48
CA CYS A 62 -0.07 1.68 -0.26
C CYS A 62 -0.90 1.35 1.02
N ALA A 63 -2.14 0.84 0.90
CA ALA A 63 -3.01 0.49 2.04
C ALA A 63 -2.62 -0.82 2.74
N VAL A 64 -2.52 -0.76 4.07
CA VAL A 64 -2.24 -1.92 4.94
C VAL A 64 -3.46 -2.82 5.08
N ARG A 65 -3.25 -4.14 4.98
CA ARG A 65 -4.31 -5.14 5.10
C ARG A 65 -4.03 -6.14 6.25
N PRO A 66 -4.89 -6.20 7.28
CA PRO A 66 -4.66 -7.09 8.42
C PRO A 66 -4.66 -8.57 8.07
N LEU A 67 -5.45 -8.97 7.08
CA LEU A 67 -5.57 -10.37 6.63
C LEU A 67 -4.30 -10.90 5.94
N TYR A 68 -3.38 -10.02 5.53
CA TYR A 68 -2.17 -10.36 4.81
C TYR A 68 -0.92 -9.97 5.61
N GLY A 69 -0.94 -10.23 6.92
CA GLY A 69 0.21 -9.99 7.81
C GLY A 69 0.41 -8.52 8.21
N ASN A 70 -0.64 -7.69 8.12
CA ASN A 70 -0.54 -6.23 8.30
C ASN A 70 0.46 -5.57 7.32
N LEU A 71 0.60 -6.14 6.12
CA LEU A 71 1.43 -5.58 5.06
C LEU A 71 0.58 -4.74 4.09
N SER A 72 1.21 -3.75 3.47
CA SER A 72 0.68 -3.13 2.25
C SER A 72 0.91 -4.08 1.07
N GLN A 73 0.28 -3.80 -0.07
CA GLN A 73 0.45 -4.66 -1.25
C GLN A 73 1.86 -4.55 -1.83
N LEU A 74 2.49 -3.37 -1.74
CA LEU A 74 3.89 -3.19 -2.11
C LEU A 74 4.84 -4.01 -1.22
N LEU A 75 4.63 -3.99 0.11
CA LEU A 75 5.44 -4.78 1.02
C LEU A 75 5.20 -6.28 0.83
N LEU A 76 3.96 -6.68 0.57
CA LEU A 76 3.64 -8.07 0.28
C LEU A 76 4.26 -8.54 -1.03
N ALA A 77 4.37 -7.68 -2.04
CA ALA A 77 5.05 -7.97 -3.30
C ALA A 77 6.58 -8.13 -3.12
N GLU A 78 7.17 -7.37 -2.20
CA GLU A 78 8.58 -7.50 -1.84
C GLU A 78 8.83 -8.82 -1.10
N GLU A 79 8.00 -9.15 -0.11
CA GLU A 79 8.04 -10.43 0.61
C GLU A 79 7.80 -11.65 -0.32
N SER A 80 7.02 -11.47 -1.39
CA SER A 80 6.80 -12.50 -2.41
C SER A 80 7.86 -12.50 -3.52
N GLN A 81 8.87 -11.64 -3.46
CA GLN A 81 9.89 -11.44 -4.51
C GLN A 81 9.27 -11.24 -5.91
N SER A 82 8.14 -10.55 -5.98
CA SER A 82 7.38 -10.35 -7.22
C SER A 82 7.86 -9.10 -7.97
N MET A 83 9.03 -9.22 -8.60
CA MET A 83 9.70 -8.11 -9.27
C MET A 83 8.86 -7.50 -10.40
N ASN A 84 8.19 -8.31 -11.22
CA ASN A 84 7.37 -7.79 -12.33
C ASN A 84 6.19 -6.94 -11.81
N PHE A 85 5.69 -7.26 -10.61
CA PHE A 85 4.66 -6.45 -9.95
C PHE A 85 5.23 -5.12 -9.46
N ILE A 86 6.42 -5.12 -8.86
CA ILE A 86 7.08 -3.91 -8.36
C ILE A 86 7.48 -2.98 -9.51
N GLU A 87 7.91 -3.54 -10.65
CA GLU A 87 8.31 -2.79 -11.85
C GLU A 87 7.14 -2.10 -12.56
N HIS A 88 5.89 -2.46 -12.22
CA HIS A 88 4.70 -1.84 -12.81
C HIS A 88 4.65 -0.32 -12.54
N GLN A 89 4.24 0.47 -13.54
CA GLN A 89 4.23 1.94 -13.47
C GLN A 89 3.43 2.49 -12.26
N ALA A 90 2.30 1.87 -11.94
CA ALA A 90 1.50 2.23 -10.76
C ALA A 90 2.28 2.10 -9.43
N CYS A 91 3.13 1.07 -9.31
CA CYS A 91 3.97 0.84 -8.13
C CYS A 91 5.06 1.91 -8.03
N GLN A 92 5.76 2.18 -9.13
CA GLN A 92 6.77 3.26 -9.21
C GLN A 92 6.14 4.62 -8.84
N THR A 93 4.95 4.90 -9.37
CA THR A 93 4.20 6.13 -9.05
C THR A 93 3.77 6.20 -7.58
N CYS A 94 3.36 5.09 -6.94
CA CYS A 94 3.07 5.09 -5.48
C CYS A 94 4.35 5.38 -4.69
N ILE A 95 5.48 4.76 -5.06
CA ILE A 95 6.78 4.96 -4.38
C ILE A 95 7.25 6.41 -4.53
N ASP A 96 7.20 6.96 -5.73
CA ASP A 96 7.57 8.36 -6.00
C ASP A 96 6.67 9.32 -5.22
N ASN A 97 5.36 9.06 -5.18
CA ASN A 97 4.42 9.88 -4.41
C ASN A 97 4.65 9.75 -2.91
N MET A 98 5.01 8.58 -2.40
CA MET A 98 5.35 8.37 -1.00
C MET A 98 6.64 9.11 -0.63
N TRP A 99 7.65 9.07 -1.50
CA TRP A 99 8.92 9.75 -1.31
C TRP A 99 8.76 11.28 -1.33
N ASN A 100 7.99 11.79 -2.29
CA ASN A 100 7.83 13.23 -2.52
C ASN A 100 6.67 13.85 -1.71
N ARG A 101 5.93 13.08 -0.90
CA ARG A 101 4.68 13.52 -0.26
C ARG A 101 4.80 14.78 0.63
N HIS A 102 6.00 15.10 1.08
CA HIS A 102 6.29 16.26 1.93
C HIS A 102 7.22 17.30 1.27
N LEU A 103 7.64 17.05 0.02
CA LEU A 103 8.49 17.94 -0.75
C LEU A 103 7.61 18.64 -1.80
N SER A 104 7.50 19.96 -1.70
CA SER A 104 6.82 20.77 -2.72
C SER A 104 7.38 20.47 -4.11
N SER A 105 6.52 20.19 -5.08
CA SER A 105 6.87 19.88 -6.49
C SER A 105 7.70 20.97 -7.19
N THR A 106 7.84 22.14 -6.56
CA THR A 106 8.63 23.27 -7.05
C THR A 106 10.13 23.19 -6.71
N PHE A 107 10.60 22.20 -5.93
CA PHE A 107 12.02 22.11 -5.58
C PHE A 107 12.87 21.70 -6.80
N GLN A 108 13.51 22.69 -7.42
CA GLN A 108 14.67 22.46 -8.28
C GLN A 108 15.71 21.66 -7.45
N PRO A 109 16.34 20.59 -7.98
CA PRO A 109 17.27 19.75 -7.21
C PRO A 109 18.40 20.52 -6.51
N LEU A 110 18.74 21.71 -7.03
CA LEU A 110 19.66 22.65 -6.41
C LEU A 110 19.17 23.21 -5.07
N SER A 111 17.89 23.58 -4.93
CA SER A 111 17.37 24.14 -3.67
C SER A 111 17.31 23.07 -2.57
N TYR A 112 17.03 21.82 -2.93
CA TYR A 112 17.14 20.69 -2.01
C TYR A 112 18.59 20.49 -1.52
N LEU A 113 19.58 20.52 -2.43
CA LEU A 113 20.99 20.42 -2.06
C LEU A 113 21.46 21.60 -1.19
N ILE A 114 21.03 22.82 -1.50
CA ILE A 114 21.34 24.01 -0.69
C ILE A 114 20.72 23.87 0.70
N SER A 115 19.48 23.40 0.82
CA SER A 115 18.82 23.13 2.10
C SER A 115 19.55 22.06 2.91
N LEU A 116 19.99 20.97 2.26
CA LEU A 116 20.76 19.90 2.91
C LEU A 116 22.09 20.43 3.49
N VAL A 117 22.84 21.20 2.69
CA VAL A 117 24.12 21.78 3.10
C VAL A 117 23.91 22.85 4.19
N ALA A 118 22.92 23.71 4.04
CA ALA A 118 22.58 24.73 5.03
C ALA A 118 22.13 24.10 6.36
N GLY A 119 21.39 22.99 6.32
CA GLY A 119 20.94 22.29 7.53
C GLY A 119 22.05 21.57 8.28
N VAL A 120 23.08 21.09 7.58
CA VAL A 120 24.28 20.49 8.21
C VAL A 120 25.18 21.57 8.82
N ILE A 121 25.34 22.71 8.14
CA ILE A 121 26.26 23.78 8.57
C ILE A 121 25.62 24.69 9.62
N LEU A 122 24.32 24.99 9.48
CA LEU A 122 23.55 25.88 10.35
C LEU A 122 22.18 25.26 10.68
N PRO A 123 22.14 24.33 11.67
CA PRO A 123 20.89 23.75 12.16
C PRO A 123 19.77 24.76 12.49
N PRO A 124 20.03 25.97 13.04
CA PRO A 124 18.96 26.94 13.31
C PRO A 124 18.37 27.63 12.05
N PHE A 125 18.95 27.48 10.86
CA PHE A 125 18.45 28.09 9.61
C PHE A 125 17.50 27.19 8.82
N VAL A 126 17.42 25.91 9.14
CA VAL A 126 16.52 24.93 8.53
C VAL A 126 15.04 25.37 8.50
N PRO A 127 14.44 25.93 9.58
CA PRO A 127 13.03 26.30 9.57
C PRO A 127 12.69 27.48 8.65
N PHE A 128 13.69 28.21 8.13
CA PHE A 128 13.48 29.33 7.21
C PHE A 128 13.56 28.91 5.73
N LEU A 129 14.26 27.81 5.42
CA LEU A 129 14.57 27.38 4.05
C LEU A 129 13.72 26.20 3.56
N ALA A 130 13.19 25.39 4.48
CA ALA A 130 12.40 24.22 4.14
C ALA A 130 10.90 24.53 4.25
N ASP A 131 10.29 24.85 3.11
CA ASP A 131 8.84 24.99 3.00
C ASP A 131 8.23 23.58 2.95
N TYR A 132 7.98 23.01 4.12
CA TYR A 132 7.33 21.71 4.25
C TYR A 132 5.84 21.88 3.98
N SER A 133 5.40 21.39 2.82
CA SER A 133 3.98 21.25 2.53
C SER A 133 3.43 20.13 3.42
N TYR A 134 2.96 20.48 4.62
CA TYR A 134 2.16 19.58 5.43
C TYR A 134 0.74 19.58 4.88
N PRO A 135 0.24 18.47 4.30
CA PRO A 135 -1.17 18.40 3.96
C PRO A 135 -2.00 18.53 5.24
N GLU A 136 -3.02 19.38 5.21
CA GLU A 136 -4.02 19.59 6.27
C GLU A 136 -4.90 18.33 6.55
N SER A 137 -4.39 17.12 6.36
CA SER A 137 -5.19 15.89 6.45
C SER A 137 -5.41 15.37 7.87
N ARG A 138 -4.86 16.02 8.92
CA ARG A 138 -5.19 15.71 10.33
C ARG A 138 -6.43 16.44 10.88
N ARG A 139 -7.28 17.02 10.03
CA ARG A 139 -8.61 17.54 10.46
C ARG A 139 -9.79 16.62 10.15
N SER A 140 -9.69 15.68 9.21
CA SER A 140 -10.86 14.86 8.82
C SER A 140 -11.04 13.54 9.60
N GLU A 141 -10.04 13.02 10.31
CA GLU A 141 -10.21 11.78 11.11
C GLU A 141 -10.89 11.96 12.47
N LYS A 142 -11.20 13.20 12.91
CA LYS A 142 -12.02 13.45 14.11
C LYS A 142 -13.49 13.78 13.83
N GLN A 143 -13.88 14.01 12.57
CA GLN A 143 -15.26 14.32 12.17
C GLN A 143 -16.01 13.10 11.56
N GLY A 144 -15.55 11.88 11.85
CA GLY A 144 -16.16 10.63 11.34
C GLY A 144 -16.56 9.61 12.42
N ARG A 145 -16.24 9.85 13.70
CA ARG A 145 -16.76 9.07 14.85
C ARG A 145 -18.16 9.55 15.29
N GLY A 146 -18.98 9.94 14.31
CA GLY A 146 -20.32 10.48 14.49
C GLY A 146 -21.43 9.60 13.90
N HIS A 147 -21.18 8.31 13.63
CA HIS A 147 -22.23 7.37 13.26
C HIS A 147 -22.44 6.30 14.35
N ALA A 148 -22.80 6.80 15.54
CA ALA A 148 -23.47 6.06 16.60
C ALA A 148 -24.90 5.64 16.17
N ASN A 149 -25.02 4.95 15.03
CA ASN A 149 -26.31 4.54 14.46
C ASN A 149 -26.45 3.01 14.31
N SER A 150 -25.47 2.22 14.74
CA SER A 150 -25.60 0.75 14.80
C SER A 150 -26.18 0.26 16.14
N ASN A 151 -25.92 0.98 17.25
CA ASN A 151 -26.44 0.59 18.56
C ASN A 151 -27.94 0.87 18.76
N LYS A 152 -28.53 1.81 18.01
CA LYS A 152 -29.97 2.10 18.10
C LYS A 152 -30.81 1.01 17.42
N THR A 153 -30.32 0.48 16.30
CA THR A 153 -31.01 -0.58 15.55
C THR A 153 -30.97 -1.91 16.30
N LEU A 154 -29.85 -2.24 16.95
CA LEU A 154 -29.74 -3.46 17.75
C LEU A 154 -30.55 -3.36 19.05
N GLN A 155 -30.56 -2.20 19.73
CA GLN A 155 -31.34 -2.04 20.97
C GLN A 155 -32.85 -2.04 20.70
N ASN A 156 -33.30 -1.48 19.57
CA ASN A 156 -34.72 -1.51 19.20
C ASN A 156 -35.15 -2.93 18.81
N SER A 157 -34.31 -3.67 18.07
CA SER A 157 -34.62 -5.05 17.68
C SER A 157 -34.70 -6.01 18.87
N VAL A 158 -33.92 -5.78 19.93
CA VAL A 158 -33.99 -6.57 21.17
C VAL A 158 -35.22 -6.22 22.00
N ARG A 159 -35.65 -4.95 22.02
CA ARG A 159 -36.86 -4.53 22.74
C ARG A 159 -38.13 -5.15 22.16
N TYR A 160 -38.24 -5.28 20.83
CA TYR A 160 -39.39 -5.94 20.19
C TYR A 160 -39.49 -7.46 20.43
N LEU A 161 -38.40 -8.11 20.85
CA LEU A 161 -38.39 -9.56 21.15
C LEU A 161 -38.69 -9.88 22.62
N ILE A 162 -38.73 -8.87 23.50
CA ILE A 162 -38.99 -9.04 24.93
C ILE A 162 -40.43 -8.68 25.29
N GLU A 163 -41.15 -7.94 24.43
CA GLU A 163 -42.52 -7.46 24.66
C GLU A 163 -43.60 -8.19 23.84
N ASN A 164 -43.30 -9.37 23.26
CA ASN A 164 -44.28 -10.22 22.58
C ASN A 164 -44.13 -11.69 22.97
#